data_AF-A0A5E4NK91-F1
#
_entry.id   AF-A0A5E4NK91-F1
#
_cell.length_a   1.000
_cell.length_b   1.000
_cell.length_c   1.000
_cell.angle_alpha   90.00
_cell.angle_beta   90.00
_cell.angle_gamma   90.00
#
_symmetry.space_group_name_H-M   'P 1'
#
loop_
_entity.id
_entity.type
_entity.pdbx_description
1 polymer ?
#
loop_
_entity_poly.entity_id
_entity_poly.type
_entity_poly.pdbx_seq_one_letter_code
_entity_poly.pdbx_strand_id
1 'polypeptide(L)'
;MKLWPVGVSILKSELFQLLNVLRDGEKVPAGYCHFPEYAPEYFKQLTAEQLITKVVKGYTKQEWQKIRDRNEALDCRIYARAASIALGIDRWQDDKWSSLCNKAEGKKSAK
;
A
#
# COMPACT_ATOMS: atom_id res chain seq x y z
N MET A 1 -4.28 19.01 -20.49
CA MET A 1 -3.61 18.25 -19.41
C MET A 1 -4.32 16.91 -19.27
N LYS A 2 -3.60 15.78 -19.34
CA LYS A 2 -4.20 14.44 -19.24
C LYS A 2 -4.20 14.00 -17.78
N LEU A 3 -5.37 13.75 -17.20
CA LEU A 3 -5.53 13.27 -15.82
C LEU A 3 -5.57 11.74 -15.83
N TRP A 4 -4.85 11.13 -14.90
CA TRP A 4 -4.88 9.69 -14.67
C TRP A 4 -5.55 9.39 -13.33
N PRO A 5 -6.72 8.71 -13.32
CA PRO A 5 -7.39 8.36 -12.08
C PRO A 5 -6.61 7.24 -11.38
N VAL A 6 -6.14 7.51 -10.16
CA VAL A 6 -5.36 6.57 -9.36
C VAL A 6 -6.23 5.64 -8.51
N GLY A 7 -7.46 6.04 -8.18
CA GLY A 7 -8.37 5.23 -7.34
C GLY A 7 -7.97 5.17 -5.87
N VAL A 8 -7.42 6.26 -5.31
CA VAL A 8 -6.85 6.32 -3.95
C VAL A 8 -7.75 5.77 -2.84
N SER A 9 -9.07 5.97 -2.93
CA SER A 9 -10.00 5.46 -1.91
C SER A 9 -10.06 3.93 -1.87
N ILE A 10 -10.03 3.29 -3.04
CA ILE A 10 -10.09 1.81 -3.13
C ILE A 10 -8.77 1.24 -2.60
N LEU A 11 -7.65 1.83 -3.01
CA LEU A 11 -6.32 1.41 -2.55
C LEU A 11 -6.14 1.58 -1.04
N LYS A 12 -6.71 2.64 -0.45
CA LYS A 12 -6.74 2.81 1.01
C LYS A 12 -7.52 1.67 1.65
N SER A 13 -8.75 1.41 1.21
CA SER A 13 -9.55 0.30 1.75
C SER A 13 -8.85 -1.06 1.61
N GLU A 14 -8.21 -1.33 0.47
CA GLU A 14 -7.41 -2.54 0.25
C GLU A 14 -6.27 -2.63 1.26
N LEU A 15 -5.46 -1.57 1.40
CA LEU A 15 -4.34 -1.53 2.35
C LEU A 15 -4.82 -1.79 3.79
N PHE A 16 -5.89 -1.15 4.24
CA PHE A 16 -6.41 -1.38 5.60
C PHE A 16 -6.92 -2.80 5.82
N GLN A 17 -7.50 -3.45 4.81
CA GLN A 17 -7.86 -4.87 4.89
C GLN A 17 -6.61 -5.75 5.01
N LEU A 18 -5.57 -5.49 4.22
CA LEU A 18 -4.30 -6.24 4.27
C LEU A 18 -3.56 -6.04 5.61
N LEU A 19 -3.62 -4.84 6.20
CA LEU A 19 -3.05 -4.57 7.52
C LEU A 19 -3.74 -5.34 8.66
N ASN A 20 -5.00 -5.71 8.48
CA ASN A 20 -5.75 -6.52 9.45
C ASN A 20 -5.48 -8.02 9.30
N VAL A 21 -4.74 -8.45 8.28
CA VAL A 21 -4.34 -9.85 8.12
C VAL A 21 -3.24 -10.14 9.13
N LEU A 22 -3.58 -10.91 10.16
CA LEU A 22 -2.65 -11.32 11.21
C LEU A 22 -2.02 -12.68 10.87
N ARG A 23 -0.76 -12.85 11.26
CA ARG A 23 -0.07 -14.13 11.16
C ARG A 23 -0.53 -15.04 12.30
N ASP A 24 -1.05 -16.21 11.96
CA ASP A 24 -1.40 -17.25 12.93
C ASP A 24 -0.31 -18.33 12.93
N GLY A 25 0.60 -18.25 13.92
CA GLY A 25 1.73 -19.18 14.05
C GLY A 25 2.76 -19.09 12.91
N GLU A 26 3.22 -20.25 12.43
CA GLU A 26 4.32 -20.31 11.45
C GLU A 26 3.90 -19.93 10.03
N LYS A 27 2.64 -20.17 9.65
CA LYS A 27 2.16 -19.91 8.28
C LYS A 27 1.83 -18.43 8.10
N VAL A 28 2.39 -17.85 7.05
CA VAL A 28 2.08 -16.47 6.63
C VAL A 28 0.90 -16.52 5.67
N PRO A 29 -0.27 -15.94 6.02
CA PRO A 29 -1.40 -15.87 5.11
C PRO A 29 -1.12 -14.95 3.92
N ALA A 30 -1.78 -15.22 2.79
CA ALA A 30 -1.72 -14.35 1.63
C ALA A 30 -2.24 -12.95 1.99
N GLY A 31 -1.54 -11.91 1.52
CA GLY A 31 -1.89 -10.52 1.83
C GLY A 31 -1.30 -9.99 3.14
N TYR A 32 -0.55 -10.80 3.89
CA TYR A 32 0.20 -10.30 5.04
C TYR A 32 1.22 -9.23 4.64
N CYS A 33 1.20 -8.09 5.33
CA CYS A 33 2.13 -7.00 5.07
C CYS A 33 3.44 -7.20 5.83
N HIS A 34 4.51 -7.49 5.09
CA HIS A 34 5.87 -7.57 5.64
C HIS A 34 6.48 -6.17 5.81
N PHE A 35 7.01 -5.89 6.99
CA PHE A 35 7.71 -4.64 7.31
C PHE A 35 9.10 -4.96 7.88
N PRO A 36 10.15 -4.26 7.41
CA PRO A 36 11.40 -4.12 8.13
C PRO A 36 11.19 -3.50 9.52
N GLU A 37 12.26 -3.48 10.32
CA GLU A 37 12.26 -2.74 11.58
C GLU A 37 12.12 -1.23 11.30
N TYR A 38 10.94 -0.70 11.58
CA TYR A 38 10.62 0.72 11.45
C TYR A 38 10.29 1.32 12.80
N ALA A 39 10.56 2.63 12.94
CA ALA A 39 10.13 3.37 14.12
C ALA A 39 8.60 3.35 14.26
N PRO A 40 8.05 3.37 15.49
CA PRO A 40 6.60 3.41 15.73
C PRO A 40 5.88 4.54 14.99
N GLU A 41 6.58 5.65 14.75
CA GLU A 41 6.08 6.80 14.00
C GLU A 41 5.68 6.45 12.57
N TYR A 42 6.40 5.54 11.90
CA TYR A 42 6.05 5.08 10.55
C TYR A 42 4.64 4.47 10.53
N PHE A 43 4.32 3.61 11.49
CA PHE A 43 3.01 2.95 11.58
C PHE A 43 1.90 3.92 11.96
N LYS A 44 2.20 4.97 12.75
CA LYS A 44 1.25 6.05 13.03
C LYS A 44 0.92 6.85 11.77
N GLN A 45 1.91 7.12 10.92
CA GLN A 45 1.71 7.80 9.64
C GLN A 45 1.01 6.90 8.61
N LEU A 46 1.33 5.60 8.60
CA LEU A 46 0.68 4.62 7.73
C LEU A 46 -0.83 4.50 8.04
N THR A 47 -1.22 4.72 9.29
CA THR A 47 -2.61 4.70 9.77
C THR A 47 -3.14 6.11 10.06
N ALA A 48 -2.59 7.14 9.41
CA ALA A 48 -2.94 8.55 9.68
C ALA A 48 -4.33 8.98 9.19
N GLU A 49 -5.04 8.12 8.47
CA GLU A 49 -6.41 8.35 8.01
C GLU A 49 -7.33 7.22 8.46
N GLN A 50 -8.61 7.52 8.64
CA GLN A 50 -9.64 6.54 8.95
C GLN A 50 -10.89 6.79 8.12
N LEU A 51 -11.55 5.71 7.70
CA LEU A 51 -12.86 5.78 7.04
C LEU A 51 -13.94 6.00 8.09
N ILE A 52 -14.52 7.19 8.12
CA ILE A 52 -15.57 7.56 9.08
C ILE A 52 -16.91 7.61 8.35
N THR A 53 -17.93 7.00 8.94
CA THR A 53 -19.31 7.11 8.45
C THR A 53 -19.99 8.27 9.14
N LYS A 54 -20.31 9.34 8.40
CA LYS A 54 -21.05 10.51 8.88
C LYS A 54 -22.48 10.49 8.35
N VAL A 55 -23.43 10.89 9.19
CA VAL A 55 -24.83 11.11 8.76
C VAL A 55 -24.98 12.57 8.36
N VAL A 56 -25.26 12.83 7.09
CA VAL A 56 -25.50 14.18 6.56
C VAL A 56 -26.90 14.20 5.94
N LYS A 57 -27.79 15.03 6.49
CA LYS A 57 -29.17 15.19 6.01
C LYS A 57 -29.95 13.86 5.90
N GLY A 58 -29.75 12.95 6.85
CA GLY A 58 -30.42 11.64 6.89
C GLY A 58 -29.75 10.53 6.06
N TYR A 59 -28.69 10.84 5.31
CA TYR A 59 -27.94 9.84 4.54
C TYR A 59 -26.60 9.53 5.19
N THR A 60 -26.23 8.25 5.23
CA THR A 60 -24.90 7.80 5.64
C THR A 60 -23.91 8.01 4.50
N LYS A 61 -22.84 8.76 4.76
CA LYS A 61 -21.73 8.98 3.84
C LYS A 61 -20.43 8.54 4.49
N GLN A 62 -19.65 7.75 3.77
CA GLN A 62 -18.31 7.38 4.20
C GLN A 62 -17.29 8.37 3.64
N GLU A 63 -16.46 8.93 4.52
CA GLU A 63 -15.40 9.87 4.15
C GLU A 63 -14.11 9.49 4.86
N TRP A 64 -12.99 9.55 4.14
CA TRP A 64 -11.67 9.42 4.73
C TRP A 64 -11.33 10.70 5.49
N GLN A 65 -11.15 10.59 6.80
CA GLN A 65 -10.76 11.70 7.66
C GLN A 65 -9.33 11.50 8.13
N LYS A 66 -8.51 12.53 7.94
CA LYS A 66 -7.16 12.61 8.46
C LYS A 66 -7.20 12.79 9.98
N ILE A 67 -6.60 11.85 10.71
CA ILE A 67 -6.55 11.83 12.18
C ILE A 67 -5.21 12.33 12.73
N ARG A 68 -4.19 12.45 11.88
CA ARG A 68 -2.83 12.92 12.24
C ARG A 68 -2.28 13.83 11.16
N ASP A 69 -1.41 14.77 11.53
CA ASP A 69 -0.87 15.75 10.59
C ASP A 69 0.09 15.15 9.55
N ARG A 70 0.82 14.09 9.90
CA ARG A 70 1.78 13.39 9.03
C ARG A 70 1.18 12.10 8.47
N ASN A 71 1.15 11.96 7.15
CA ASN A 71 0.57 10.82 6.42
C ASN A 71 1.43 10.37 5.22
N GLU A 72 2.69 10.79 5.17
CA GLU A 72 3.60 10.55 4.05
C GLU A 72 3.82 9.05 3.79
N ALA A 73 3.89 8.25 4.86
CA ALA A 73 4.02 6.80 4.77
C ALA A 73 2.81 6.13 4.08
N LEU A 74 1.59 6.60 4.41
CA LEU A 74 0.36 6.13 3.78
C LEU A 74 0.36 6.49 2.30
N ASP A 75 0.56 7.77 1.97
CA ASP A 75 0.51 8.24 0.59
C ASP A 75 1.59 7.57 -0.28
N CYS A 76 2.82 7.43 0.23
CA CYS A 76 3.88 6.69 -0.47
C CYS A 76 3.46 5.26 -0.80
N ARG A 77 2.84 4.55 0.16
CA ARG A 77 2.43 3.15 -0.05
C ARG A 77 1.28 3.02 -1.05
N ILE A 78 0.33 3.95 -1.01
CA ILE A 78 -0.78 4.02 -1.98
C ILE A 78 -0.25 4.30 -3.39
N TYR A 79 0.67 5.26 -3.54
CA TYR A 79 1.28 5.54 -4.85
C TYR A 79 2.12 4.37 -5.37
N ALA A 80 2.88 3.70 -4.51
CA ALA A 80 3.61 2.50 -4.90
C ALA A 80 2.67 1.40 -5.41
N ARG A 81 1.54 1.19 -4.74
CA ARG A 81 0.50 0.24 -5.20
C ARG A 81 -0.15 0.66 -6.50
N ALA A 82 -0.44 1.95 -6.68
CA ALA A 82 -0.95 2.46 -7.94
C ALA A 82 0.04 2.24 -9.10
N ALA A 83 1.33 2.51 -8.86
CA ALA A 83 2.39 2.27 -9.83
C ALA A 83 2.53 0.78 -10.16
N SER A 84 2.41 -0.11 -9.17
CA SER A 84 2.45 -1.56 -9.41
C SER A 84 1.31 -2.03 -10.32
N ILE A 85 0.09 -1.51 -10.10
CA ILE A 85 -1.07 -1.79 -10.94
C ILE A 85 -0.85 -1.26 -12.36
N ALA A 86 -0.35 -0.03 -12.51
CA ALA A 86 -0.06 0.57 -13.81
C ALA A 86 1.01 -0.19 -14.59
N LEU A 87 2.02 -0.73 -13.91
CA LEU A 87 3.06 -1.59 -14.49
C LEU A 87 2.59 -3.04 -14.71
N GLY A 88 1.39 -3.39 -14.23
CA GLY A 88 0.84 -4.74 -14.30
C GLY A 88 1.67 -5.77 -13.56
N ILE A 89 2.31 -5.37 -12.44
CA ILE A 89 3.21 -6.23 -11.67
C ILE A 89 2.53 -7.53 -11.24
N ASP A 90 1.25 -7.47 -10.88
CA ASP A 90 0.46 -8.63 -10.45
C ASP A 90 0.30 -9.71 -11.55
N ARG A 91 0.68 -9.42 -12.80
CA ARG A 91 0.60 -10.34 -13.95
C ARG A 91 1.97 -10.82 -14.43
N TRP A 92 3.05 -10.43 -13.75
CA TRP A 92 4.39 -10.83 -14.16
C TRP A 92 4.62 -12.31 -13.84
N GLN A 93 5.13 -13.04 -14.83
CA GLN A 93 5.59 -14.41 -14.67
C GLN A 93 6.94 -14.45 -13.96
N ASP A 94 7.27 -15.59 -13.36
CA ASP A 94 8.51 -15.80 -12.60
C ASP A 94 9.77 -15.47 -13.42
N ASP A 95 9.78 -15.76 -14.72
CA ASP A 95 10.90 -15.44 -15.62
C ASP A 95 11.25 -13.94 -15.64
N LYS A 96 10.22 -13.09 -15.57
CA LYS A 96 10.40 -11.63 -15.55
C LYS A 96 11.02 -11.18 -14.23
N TRP A 97 10.62 -11.81 -13.12
CA TRP A 97 11.21 -11.55 -11.81
C TRP A 97 12.67 -11.99 -11.76
N SER A 98 12.99 -13.19 -12.24
CA SER A 98 14.37 -13.69 -12.33
C SER A 98 15.27 -12.79 -13.18
N SER A 99 14.78 -12.32 -14.32
CA SER A 99 15.52 -11.38 -15.19
C SER A 99 15.85 -10.06 -14.48
N LEU A 100 14.92 -9.52 -13.68
CA LEU A 100 15.13 -8.28 -12.93
C LEU A 100 16.13 -8.46 -11.78
N CYS A 101 16.07 -9.58 -11.06
CA CYS A 101 17.03 -9.92 -10.01
C CYS A 101 18.46 -10.00 -10.57
N ASN A 102 18.66 -10.77 -11.65
CA ASN A 102 19.96 -10.91 -12.29
C ASN A 102 20.53 -9.56 -12.77
N LYS A 103 19.67 -8.68 -13.30
CA LYS A 103 20.06 -7.34 -13.76
C LYS A 103 20.43 -6.41 -12.60
N ALA A 104 19.81 -6.57 -11.43
CA ALA A 104 20.15 -5.81 -10.24
C ALA A 104 21.50 -6.25 -9.65
N GLU A 105 21.81 -7.55 -9.66
CA GLU A 105 23.09 -8.12 -9.21
C GLU A 105 24.25 -7.71 -10.11
N GLY A 106 24.05 -7.75 -11.44
CA GLY A 106 25.06 -7.28 -12.39
C GLY A 106 25.41 -5.78 -12.24
N LYS A 107 24.45 -4.95 -11.79
CA LYS A 107 24.70 -3.53 -11.45
C LYS A 107 25.41 -3.33 -10.12
N LYS A 108 25.24 -4.24 -9.16
CA LYS A 108 25.95 -4.20 -7.87
C LYS A 108 27.43 -4.58 -8.01
N SER A 109 27.76 -5.48 -8.93
CA SER A 109 29.14 -5.91 -9.17
C SER A 109 29.98 -4.92 -10.00
N ALA A 110 29.34 -3.96 -10.67
CA ALA A 110 29.98 -2.93 -11.50
C ALA A 110 30.20 -1.60 -10.76
N LYS A 111 29.98 -1.57 -9.44
CA LYS A 111 30.06 -0.37 -8.60
C LYS A 111 30.99 -0.60 -7.42
#